data_AF-A0A821B725-F1
#
_entry.id   AF-A0A821B725-F1
#
_cell.length_a   1.000
_cell.length_b   1.000
_cell.length_c   1.000
_cell.angle_alpha   90.00
_cell.angle_beta   90.00
_cell.angle_gamma   90.00
#
_symmetry.space_group_name_H-M   'P 1'
#
loop_
_entity.id
_entity.type
_entity.pdbx_description
1 polymer ?
#
loop_
_entity_poly.entity_id
_entity_poly.type
_entity_poly.pdbx_seq_one_letter_code
_entity_poly.pdbx_strand_id
1 'polypeptide(L)'
;KHLQHIDPFIEMKQYNFVLSSKATDVILAQLNTDIDQTINLLNHKATVEQQFYNYMEISLWGNACDLSLSGGADCSQEHDPFHQITELKSHI
;
A
#
# COMPACT_ATOMS: atom_id res chain seq x y z
N LYS A 1 10.77 -20.25 -29.92
CA LYS A 1 9.81 -19.27 -29.34
C LYS A 1 9.09 -19.92 -28.15
N HIS A 2 9.74 -20.07 -27.00
CA HIS A 2 9.18 -20.89 -25.90
C HIS A 2 8.87 -20.12 -24.61
N LEU A 3 9.24 -18.84 -24.52
CA LEU A 3 9.09 -18.04 -23.29
C LEU A 3 8.13 -16.84 -23.41
N GLN A 4 7.44 -16.68 -24.55
CA GLN A 4 6.63 -15.48 -24.81
C GLN A 4 5.40 -15.32 -23.89
N HIS A 5 5.01 -16.39 -23.19
CA HIS A 5 3.87 -16.41 -22.27
C HIS A 5 4.24 -16.83 -20.86
N ILE A 6 5.54 -16.98 -20.59
CA ILE A 6 6.01 -17.32 -19.25
C ILE A 6 6.39 -16.03 -18.55
N ASP A 7 5.73 -15.79 -17.43
CA ASP A 7 6.12 -14.78 -16.47
C ASP A 7 7.06 -15.44 -15.46
N PRO A 8 8.39 -15.25 -15.58
CA PRO A 8 9.36 -15.94 -14.72
C PRO A 8 9.27 -15.53 -13.25
N PHE A 9 8.49 -14.49 -12.94
CA PHE A 9 8.33 -13.95 -11.58
C PHE A 9 6.92 -14.15 -11.02
N ILE A 10 6.08 -14.97 -11.66
CA ILE A 10 4.68 -15.13 -11.26
C ILE A 10 4.53 -15.67 -9.84
N GLU A 11 5.33 -16.65 -9.45
CA GLU A 11 5.29 -17.25 -8.11
C GLU A 11 5.63 -16.22 -7.04
N MET A 12 6.65 -15.39 -7.29
CA MET A 12 7.07 -14.33 -6.38
C MET A 12 6.03 -13.22 -6.27
N LYS A 13 5.36 -12.85 -7.37
CA LYS A 13 4.24 -11.89 -7.34
C LYS A 13 3.08 -12.40 -6.52
N GLN A 14 2.71 -13.67 -6.69
CA GLN A 14 1.63 -14.30 -5.92
C GLN A 14 1.99 -14.40 -4.43
N TYR A 15 3.23 -14.79 -4.12
CA TYR A 15 3.74 -14.84 -2.76
C TYR A 15 3.68 -13.48 -2.06
N ASN A 16 4.22 -12.43 -2.70
CA ASN A 16 4.20 -11.07 -2.16
C ASN A 16 2.78 -10.53 -1.97
N PHE A 17 1.85 -10.86 -2.88
CA PHE A 17 0.45 -10.51 -2.74
C PHE A 17 -0.18 -11.15 -1.49
N VAL A 18 0.07 -12.44 -1.25
CA VAL A 18 -0.42 -13.14 -0.05
C VAL A 18 0.18 -12.53 1.22
N LEU A 19 1.47 -12.24 1.25
CA LEU A 19 2.12 -11.58 2.39
C LEU A 19 1.57 -10.17 2.67
N SER A 20 1.10 -9.48 1.63
CA SER A 20 0.54 -8.12 1.74
C SER A 20 -0.97 -8.10 2.00
N SER A 21 -1.61 -9.27 2.15
CA SER A 21 -3.07 -9.38 2.30
C SER A 21 -3.60 -8.60 3.51
N LYS A 22 -2.95 -8.74 4.66
CA LYS A 22 -3.33 -8.03 5.89
C LYS A 22 -3.24 -6.51 5.74
N ALA A 23 -2.15 -6.02 5.14
CA ALA A 23 -1.99 -4.60 4.84
C ALA A 23 -3.07 -4.10 3.86
N THR A 24 -3.38 -4.91 2.84
CA THR A 24 -4.44 -4.63 1.85
C THR A 24 -5.80 -4.51 2.52
N ASP A 25 -6.15 -5.44 3.42
CA ASP A 25 -7.42 -5.43 4.15
C ASP A 25 -7.58 -4.17 5.01
N VAL A 26 -6.51 -3.76 5.70
CA VAL A 26 -6.50 -2.53 6.52
C VAL A 26 -6.71 -1.29 5.66
N ILE A 27 -5.99 -1.18 4.53
CA ILE A 27 -6.12 -0.05 3.60
C ILE A 27 -7.54 0.01 3.03
N LEU A 28 -8.10 -1.12 2.62
CA LEU A 28 -9.47 -1.18 2.09
C LEU A 28 -10.52 -0.81 3.13
N ALA A 29 -10.37 -1.28 4.38
CA ALA A 29 -11.28 -0.94 5.46
C ALA A 29 -11.24 0.57 5.79
N GLN A 30 -10.05 1.17 5.84
CA GLN A 30 -9.90 2.60 6.07
C GLN A 30 -10.47 3.42 4.90
N LEU A 31 -10.22 3.00 3.65
CA LEU A 31 -10.73 3.68 2.47
C LEU A 31 -12.26 3.71 2.44
N ASN A 32 -12.92 2.59 2.76
CA ASN A 32 -14.38 2.55 2.86
C ASN A 32 -14.90 3.53 3.92
N THR A 33 -14.24 3.57 5.08
CA THR A 33 -14.59 4.52 6.16
C THR A 33 -14.41 5.97 5.71
N ASP A 34 -13.31 6.28 5.04
CA ASP A 34 -13.00 7.63 4.54
C ASP A 34 -13.97 8.08 3.45
N ILE A 35 -14.38 7.17 2.56
CA ILE A 35 -15.39 7.41 1.52
C ILE A 35 -16.74 7.70 2.17
N ASP A 36 -17.18 6.87 3.12
CA ASP A 36 -18.43 7.07 3.83
C ASP A 36 -18.44 8.41 4.57
N GLN A 37 -17.33 8.78 5.21
CA GLN A 37 -17.19 10.08 5.86
C GLN A 37 -17.24 11.23 4.84
N THR A 38 -16.55 11.11 3.71
CA THR A 38 -16.51 12.16 2.68
C THR A 38 -17.87 12.38 2.02
N ILE A 39 -18.60 11.30 1.73
CA ILE A 39 -19.94 11.35 1.12
C ILE A 39 -20.97 11.91 2.12
N ASN A 40 -20.91 11.50 3.38
CA ASN A 40 -21.90 11.90 4.39
C ASN A 40 -21.61 13.28 5.03
N LEU A 41 -20.35 13.70 5.13
CA LEU A 41 -19.93 14.97 5.73
C LEU A 41 -19.58 15.98 4.63
N LEU A 42 -20.61 16.52 3.99
CA LEU A 42 -20.51 17.65 3.07
C LEU A 42 -19.68 18.78 3.71
N ASN A 43 -18.49 19.07 3.15
CA ASN A 43 -17.67 20.28 3.34
C ASN A 43 -16.47 20.29 4.30
N HIS A 44 -15.70 19.20 4.43
CA HIS A 44 -14.37 19.28 5.06
C HIS A 44 -13.26 19.12 4.01
N LYS A 45 -13.06 20.15 3.17
CA LYS A 45 -11.98 20.19 2.16
C LYS A 45 -10.60 19.86 2.76
N ALA A 46 -10.33 20.33 3.98
CA ALA A 46 -9.10 20.04 4.71
C ALA A 46 -8.95 18.54 5.07
N THR A 47 -10.05 17.83 5.35
CA THR A 47 -10.04 16.39 5.64
C THR A 47 -9.74 15.57 4.39
N VAL A 48 -10.33 15.94 3.25
CA VAL A 48 -10.09 15.26 1.96
C VAL A 48 -8.64 15.45 1.50
N GLU A 49 -8.09 16.66 1.67
CA GLU A 49 -6.68 16.93 1.37
C GLU A 49 -5.74 16.09 2.25
N GLN A 50 -6.02 15.97 3.55
CA GLN A 50 -5.22 15.13 4.44
C GLN A 50 -5.31 13.64 4.08
N GLN A 51 -6.51 13.15 3.77
CA GLN A 51 -6.69 11.77 3.30
C GLN A 51 -5.89 11.53 2.01
N PHE A 52 -5.95 12.46 1.06
CA PHE A 52 -5.18 12.39 -0.18
C PHE A 52 -3.67 12.28 0.09
N TYR A 53 -3.11 13.13 0.96
CA TYR A 53 -1.69 13.04 1.31
C TYR A 53 -1.35 11.70 1.97
N ASN A 54 -2.19 11.21 2.89
CA ASN A 54 -1.96 9.90 3.53
C ASN A 54 -1.91 8.77 2.49
N TYR A 55 -2.84 8.73 1.51
CA TYR A 55 -2.82 7.70 0.47
C TYR A 55 -1.66 7.86 -0.52
N MET A 56 -1.22 9.10 -0.80
CA MET A 56 0.01 9.35 -1.57
C MET A 56 1.25 8.82 -0.85
N GLU A 57 1.33 9.01 0.47
CA GLU A 57 2.40 8.46 1.31
C GLU A 57 2.36 6.93 1.35
N ILE A 58 1.17 6.32 1.47
CA ILE A 58 1.01 4.86 1.34
C ILE A 58 1.54 4.40 -0.02
N SER A 59 1.18 5.09 -1.11
CA SER A 59 1.61 4.72 -2.45
C SER A 59 3.11 4.89 -2.65
N LEU A 60 3.74 5.87 -1.99
CA LEU A 60 5.18 6.10 -2.05
C LEU A 60 5.94 5.00 -1.31
N TRP A 61 5.50 4.69 -0.09
CA TRP A 61 6.17 3.72 0.79
C TRP A 61 5.75 2.27 0.55
N GLY A 62 4.62 2.04 -0.10
CA GLY A 62 4.21 0.71 -0.57
C GLY A 62 5.21 0.11 -1.57
N ASN A 63 5.98 0.97 -2.25
CA ASN A 63 7.12 0.59 -3.09
C ASN A 63 8.41 0.31 -2.32
N ALA A 64 8.47 0.47 -0.99
CA ALA A 64 9.65 0.04 -0.21
C ALA A 64 9.89 -1.48 -0.31
N CYS A 65 8.85 -2.25 -0.66
CA CYS A 65 8.91 -3.68 -0.95
C CYS A 65 8.98 -3.99 -2.46
N ASP A 66 9.25 -2.99 -3.30
CA ASP A 66 9.43 -3.22 -4.73
C ASP A 66 10.60 -4.20 -4.94
N LEU A 67 10.33 -5.24 -5.73
CA LEU A 67 11.26 -6.30 -6.07
C LEU A 67 12.54 -5.76 -6.70
N SER A 68 12.43 -4.62 -7.39
CA SER A 68 13.56 -3.92 -7.99
C SER A 68 14.54 -3.35 -6.96
N LEU A 69 14.06 -3.06 -5.73
CA LEU A 69 14.83 -2.47 -4.64
C LEU A 69 15.29 -3.50 -3.60
N SER A 70 14.47 -4.53 -3.31
CA SER A 70 14.79 -5.53 -2.30
C SER A 70 15.74 -6.64 -2.77
N GLY A 71 15.98 -6.75 -4.09
CA GLY A 71 16.84 -7.81 -4.66
C GLY A 71 16.34 -9.23 -4.37
N GLY A 72 15.05 -9.39 -4.08
CA GLY A 72 14.46 -10.68 -3.68
C GLY A 72 14.59 -11.01 -2.19
N ALA A 73 15.00 -10.04 -1.34
CA ALA A 73 14.93 -10.20 0.11
C ALA A 73 13.47 -10.25 0.60
N ASP A 74 13.25 -11.01 1.67
CA ASP A 74 11.94 -11.16 2.31
C ASP A 74 11.46 -9.80 2.84
N CYS A 75 10.24 -9.42 2.49
CA CYS A 75 9.64 -8.13 2.77
C CYS A 75 8.22 -8.35 3.28
N SER A 76 8.09 -8.99 4.44
CA SER A 76 6.79 -9.21 5.07
C SER A 76 6.21 -7.89 5.57
N GLN A 77 5.04 -7.52 5.06
CA GLN A 77 4.29 -6.33 5.49
C GLN A 77 3.31 -6.70 6.63
N GLU A 78 3.84 -7.15 7.76
CA GLU A 78 2.99 -7.61 8.88
C GLU A 78 2.38 -6.47 9.72
N HIS A 79 2.89 -5.25 9.54
CA HIS A 79 2.54 -4.06 10.34
C HIS A 79 1.50 -3.20 9.63
N ASP A 80 0.75 -2.40 10.40
CA ASP A 80 -0.27 -1.48 9.89
C ASP A 80 0.39 -0.39 9.00
N PRO A 81 0.02 -0.28 7.71
CA PRO A 81 0.59 0.71 6.79
C PRO A 81 0.45 2.15 7.26
N PHE A 82 -0.64 2.50 7.97
CA PHE A 82 -0.85 3.84 8.48
C PHE A 82 0.07 4.16 9.68
N HIS A 83 0.41 3.13 10.47
CA HIS A 83 1.40 3.27 11.54
C HIS A 83 2.81 3.45 10.97
N GLN A 84 3.18 2.63 9.97
CA GLN A 84 4.48 2.72 9.29
C GLN A 84 4.72 4.10 8.68
N ILE A 85 3.71 4.74 8.08
CA ILE A 85 3.85 6.09 7.53
C ILE A 85 4.28 7.10 8.60
N THR A 86 3.74 6.99 9.81
CA THR A 86 4.08 7.91 10.89
C THR A 86 5.57 7.82 11.25
N GLU A 87 6.13 6.62 11.21
CA GLU A 87 7.55 6.38 11.46
C GLU A 87 8.41 6.84 10.26
N LEU A 88 7.99 6.51 9.03
CA LEU A 88 8.72 6.82 7.80
C LEU A 88 8.73 8.30 7.42
N LYS A 89 7.74 9.07 7.91
CA LYS A 89 7.71 10.54 7.79
C LYS A 89 8.96 11.23 8.32
N SER A 90 9.64 10.62 9.30
CA SER A 90 10.87 11.18 9.88
C SER A 90 12.11 11.06 8.97
N HIS A 91 11.99 10.32 7.86
CA HIS A 91 13.06 10.07 6.90
C HIS A 91 12.94 10.87 5.59
N ILE A 92 11.98 11.81 5.53
CA ILE A 92 11.80 12.81 4.45
C ILE A 92 12.09 14.19 5.04
#